data_AF-A0A0K0MM42-F1
#
_entry.id   AF-A0A0K0MM42-F1
#
_cell.length_a   1.000
_cell.length_b   1.000
_cell.length_c   1.000
_cell.angle_alpha   90.00
_cell.angle_beta   90.00
_cell.angle_gamma   90.00
#
_symmetry.space_group_name_H-M   'P 1'
#
loop_
_entity.id
_entity.type
_entity.pdbx_description
1 polymer ?
#
loop_
_entity_poly.entity_id
_entity_poly.type
_entity_poly.pdbx_seq_one_letter_code
_entity_poly.pdbx_strand_id
1 'polypeptide(L)'
;MASGGECVKVAVRCRPLNGKEKGDNRATIVEVDNKTGQVTLNNPKGDEPPKTFTFDNAFDWNVTQRDVYDVVARPIVNSVMDGYNG
;
A
#
# COMPACT_ATOMS: atom_id res chain seq x y z
N MET A 1 16.46 -29.05 0.02
CA MET A 1 16.21 -27.61 -0.21
C MET A 1 14.74 -27.39 0.10
N ALA A 2 14.40 -26.56 1.08
CA ALA A 2 12.99 -26.28 1.37
C ALA A 2 12.37 -25.61 0.13
N SER A 3 11.29 -26.17 -0.40
CA SER A 3 10.43 -25.45 -1.33
C SER A 3 9.89 -24.25 -0.57
N GLY A 4 10.41 -23.06 -0.85
CA GLY A 4 9.93 -21.83 -0.23
C GLY A 4 8.45 -21.68 -0.52
N GLY A 5 7.61 -21.79 0.52
CA GLY A 5 6.18 -21.57 0.38
C GLY A 5 5.92 -20.13 -0.05
N GLU A 6 5.06 -19.96 -1.05
CA GLU A 6 4.63 -18.64 -1.49
C GLU A 6 3.61 -18.07 -0.49
N CYS A 7 3.92 -16.91 0.07
CA CYS A 7 2.99 -16.20 0.96
C CYS A 7 2.07 -15.28 0.15
N VAL A 8 0.84 -15.09 0.64
CA VAL A 8 -0.07 -14.06 0.11
C VAL A 8 0.63 -12.71 0.14
N LYS A 9 0.62 -12.02 -1.01
CA LYS A 9 1.17 -10.68 -1.16
C LYS A 9 0.15 -9.62 -0.76
N VAL A 10 0.57 -8.65 0.05
CA VAL A 10 -0.29 -7.58 0.55
C VAL A 10 0.26 -6.23 0.08
N ALA A 11 -0.62 -5.42 -0.52
CA ALA A 11 -0.31 -4.06 -0.91
C ALA A 11 -1.27 -3.05 -0.27
N VAL A 12 -0.74 -1.88 0.12
CA VAL A 12 -1.54 -0.77 0.65
C VAL A 12 -1.46 0.42 -0.30
N ARG A 13 -2.59 1.08 -0.54
CA ARG A 13 -2.66 2.31 -1.34
C ARG A 13 -3.39 3.41 -0.58
N CYS A 14 -2.71 4.52 -0.34
CA CYS A 14 -3.30 5.71 0.24
C CYS A 14 -3.74 6.67 -0.87
N ARG A 15 -5.04 7.00 -0.92
CA ARG A 15 -5.56 8.00 -1.87
C ARG A 15 -5.28 9.42 -1.37
N PRO A 16 -5.23 10.43 -2.25
CA PRO A 16 -5.27 11.82 -1.82
C PRO A 16 -6.55 12.13 -1.01
N LEU A 17 -6.47 13.12 -0.13
CA LEU A 17 -7.64 13.68 0.53
C LEU A 17 -8.64 14.21 -0.51
N ASN A 18 -9.92 13.88 -0.32
CA ASN A 18 -10.99 14.31 -1.19
C ASN A 18 -11.44 15.76 -0.85
N GLY A 19 -12.31 16.34 -1.68
CA GLY A 19 -12.75 17.72 -1.51
C GLY A 19 -13.46 17.99 -0.18
N LYS A 20 -14.27 17.04 0.31
CA LYS A 20 -14.98 17.17 1.59
C LYS A 20 -13.99 17.16 2.76
N GLU A 21 -13.02 16.27 2.74
CA GLU A 21 -11.99 16.17 3.79
C GLU A 21 -11.14 17.44 3.88
N LYS A 22 -10.79 18.02 2.72
CA LYS A 22 -10.11 19.32 2.66
C LYS A 22 -11.01 20.45 3.16
N GLY A 23 -12.28 20.49 2.74
CA GLY A 23 -13.26 21.50 3.18
C GLY A 23 -13.54 21.45 4.69
N ASP A 24 -13.50 20.26 5.27
CA ASP A 24 -13.63 20.03 6.72
C ASP A 24 -12.30 20.29 7.49
N ASN A 25 -11.22 20.73 6.82
CA ASN A 25 -9.88 20.92 7.40
C ASN A 25 -9.32 19.69 8.12
N ARG A 26 -9.54 18.49 7.56
CA ARG A 26 -8.98 17.25 8.13
C ARG A 26 -7.49 17.13 7.82
N ALA A 27 -6.71 16.73 8.82
CA ALA A 27 -5.29 16.47 8.66
C ALA A 27 -5.02 15.11 8.02
N THR A 28 -3.97 15.02 7.20
CA THR A 28 -3.40 13.74 6.77
C THR A 28 -2.64 13.13 7.94
N ILE A 29 -3.02 11.92 8.33
CA ILE A 29 -2.38 11.19 9.45
C ILE A 29 -1.61 9.95 9.00
N VAL A 30 -1.59 9.69 7.69
CA VAL A 30 -0.95 8.53 7.08
C VAL A 30 0.28 8.99 6.33
N GLU A 31 1.43 8.42 6.66
CA GLU A 31 2.68 8.55 5.92
C GLU A 31 2.97 7.23 5.22
N VAL A 32 3.40 7.30 3.97
CA VAL A 32 3.70 6.11 3.16
C VAL A 32 5.12 6.23 2.62
N ASP A 33 5.94 5.23 2.90
CA ASP A 33 7.24 5.06 2.25
C ASP A 33 7.12 3.96 1.19
N ASN A 34 6.96 4.40 -0.05
CA ASN A 34 6.79 3.51 -1.20
C ASN A 34 8.01 2.60 -1.42
N LYS A 35 9.22 2.98 -0.98
CA LYS A 35 10.45 2.20 -1.22
C LYS A 35 10.58 1.04 -0.25
N THR A 36 10.18 1.24 0.99
CA THR A 36 10.29 0.23 2.05
C THR A 36 8.99 -0.53 2.30
N GLY A 37 7.89 -0.12 1.67
CA GLY A 37 6.57 -0.71 1.89
C GLY A 37 5.99 -0.35 3.27
N GLN A 38 6.51 0.69 3.92
CA GLN A 38 6.07 1.11 5.24
C GLN A 38 4.91 2.09 5.19
N VAL A 39 3.96 1.90 6.10
CA VAL A 39 2.83 2.80 6.33
C VAL A 39 2.81 3.17 7.81
N THR A 40 2.88 4.46 8.10
CA THR A 40 2.89 5.00 9.47
C THR A 40 1.62 5.79 9.72
N LEU A 41 0.95 5.49 10.84
CA LEU A 41 -0.24 6.18 11.31
C LEU A 41 0.08 7.03 12.53
N ASN A 42 -0.19 8.33 12.43
CA ASN A 42 0.01 9.30 13.51
C ASN A 42 -1.32 9.63 14.18
N ASN A 43 -1.43 9.47 15.51
CA ASN A 43 -2.63 9.88 16.23
C ASN A 43 -2.59 11.40 16.47
N PRO A 44 -3.48 12.22 15.89
CA PRO A 44 -3.42 13.67 16.02
C PRO A 44 -3.86 14.19 17.40
N LYS A 45 -4.41 13.32 18.27
CA LYS A 45 -4.96 13.67 19.59
C LYS A 45 -4.28 12.99 20.76
N GLY A 46 -3.37 12.06 20.50
CA GLY A 46 -2.71 11.24 21.51
C GLY A 46 -1.21 11.45 21.50
N ASP A 47 -0.59 11.24 22.66
CA ASP A 47 0.87 11.25 22.81
C ASP A 47 1.48 9.86 22.59
N GLU A 48 0.68 8.93 22.05
CA GLU A 48 1.14 7.58 21.73
C GLU A 48 2.09 7.61 20.51
N PRO A 49 3.15 6.78 20.52
CA PRO A 49 4.07 6.72 19.40
C PRO A 49 3.35 6.29 18.11
N PRO A 50 3.82 6.74 16.94
CA PRO A 50 3.24 6.36 15.66
C PRO A 50 3.21 4.84 15.45
N LYS A 51 2.14 4.35 14.81
CA LYS A 51 1.99 2.93 14.48
C LYS A 51 2.48 2.68 13.06
N THR A 52 3.56 1.92 12.92
CA THR A 52 4.15 1.58 11.63
C THR A 52 3.91 0.12 11.28
N PHE A 53 3.50 -0.12 10.04
CA PHE A 53 3.29 -1.44 9.45
C PHE A 53 4.13 -1.57 8.19
N THR A 54 4.58 -2.79 7.88
CA THR A 54 5.34 -3.09 6.66
C THR A 54 4.57 -4.10 5.82
N PHE A 55 4.43 -3.82 4.53
CA PHE A 55 3.75 -4.66 3.55
C PHE A 55 4.70 -5.00 2.40
N ASP A 56 4.28 -5.89 1.48
CA ASP A 56 5.09 -6.17 0.29
C ASP A 56 5.23 -4.91 -0.60
N ASN A 57 4.17 -4.09 -0.66
CA ASN A 57 4.19 -2.80 -1.36
C ASN A 57 3.28 -1.77 -0.66
N ALA A 58 3.71 -0.51 -0.66
CA ALA A 58 2.89 0.60 -0.21
C ALA A 58 2.94 1.73 -1.24
N PHE A 59 1.82 2.39 -1.47
CA PHE A 59 1.70 3.43 -2.49
C PHE A 59 1.01 4.68 -1.94
N ASP A 60 1.68 5.82 -2.06
CA ASP A 60 1.16 7.13 -1.70
C ASP A 60 0.17 7.69 -2.75
N TRP A 61 -0.29 8.92 -2.49
CA TRP A 61 -1.27 9.61 -3.33
C TRP A 61 -0.73 10.07 -4.69
N ASN A 62 0.58 9.98 -4.93
CA ASN A 62 1.20 10.33 -6.20
C ASN A 62 1.26 9.14 -7.18
N VAL A 63 0.97 7.92 -6.71
CA VAL A 63 1.02 6.71 -7.53
C VAL A 63 -0.02 6.73 -8.66
N THR A 64 0.37 6.27 -9.84
CA THR A 64 -0.58 6.07 -10.94
C THR A 64 -1.22 4.68 -10.91
N GLN A 65 -2.35 4.51 -11.61
CA GLN A 65 -2.96 3.19 -11.78
C GLN A 65 -2.03 2.20 -12.48
N ARG A 66 -1.22 2.70 -13.41
CA ARG A 66 -0.27 1.89 -14.16
C ARG A 66 0.81 1.33 -13.25
N ASP A 67 1.36 2.16 -12.36
CA ASP A 67 2.41 1.72 -11.43
C ASP A 67 1.89 0.61 -10.49
N VAL A 68 0.68 0.78 -9.95
CA VAL A 68 0.05 -0.24 -9.10
C VAL A 68 -0.18 -1.54 -9.88
N TYR A 69 -0.65 -1.46 -11.13
CA TYR A 69 -0.83 -2.65 -11.98
C TYR A 69 0.49 -3.36 -12.26
N ASP A 70 1.51 -2.60 -12.67
CA ASP A 70 2.81 -3.13 -13.05
C ASP A 70 3.50 -3.87 -11.89
N VAL A 71 3.30 -3.39 -10.66
CA VAL A 71 3.89 -3.98 -9.46
C VAL A 71 3.05 -5.13 -8.90
N VAL A 72 1.73 -4.96 -8.78
CA VAL A 72 0.88 -5.91 -8.04
C VAL A 72 0.17 -6.90 -8.96
N ALA A 73 -0.49 -6.41 -10.01
CA ALA A 73 -1.40 -7.23 -10.81
C ALA A 73 -0.70 -7.96 -11.96
N ARG A 74 0.27 -7.33 -12.61
CA ARG A 74 0.98 -7.89 -13.77
C ARG A 74 1.61 -9.26 -13.47
N PRO A 75 2.30 -9.50 -12.34
CA PRO A 75 2.83 -10.83 -12.03
C PRO A 75 1.73 -11.89 -11.89
N ILE A 76 0.59 -11.53 -11.27
CA ILE A 76 -0.56 -12.43 -11.10
C ILE A 76 -1.18 -12.76 -12.46
N VAL A 77 -1.42 -11.74 -13.29
CA VAL A 77 -1.97 -11.92 -14.64
C VAL A 77 -1.05 -12.80 -15.49
N ASN A 78 0.27 -12.59 -15.43
CA ASN A 78 1.22 -13.44 -16.15
C ASN A 78 1.16 -14.89 -15.66
N SER A 79 1.11 -15.11 -14.34
CA SER A 79 0.98 -16.44 -13.74
C SER A 79 -0.31 -17.14 -14.21
N VAL A 80 -1.42 -16.40 -14.32
CA VAL A 80 -2.68 -16.90 -14.88
C VAL A 80 -2.53 -17.28 -16.36
N MET A 81 -1.83 -16.48 -17.15
CA MET A 81 -1.54 -16.79 -18.55
C MET A 81 -0.68 -18.05 -18.71
N ASP A 82 0.16 -18.35 -17.72
CA ASP A 82 0.97 -19.57 -17.65
C ASP A 82 0.18 -20.79 -17.11
N GLY A 83 -1.10 -20.61 -16.77
CA GLY A 83 -2.02 -21.68 -16.36
C GLY A 83 -2.15 -21.88 -14.84
N TYR A 84 -1.61 -20.98 -14.03
CA TYR A 84 -1.80 -20.98 -12.58
C TYR A 84 -3.09 -20.26 -12.18
N ASN A 85 -3.59 -20.54 -10.97
CA ASN A 85 -4.70 -19.78 -10.40
C ASN A 85 -4.14 -18.52 -9.73
N GLY A 86 -4.71 -17.35 -10.08
CA GLY A 86 -4.39 -16.05 -9.49
C GLY A 86 -5.22 -15.70 -8.28
#